data_AF-A0A147J6J0-F1
#
_entry.id   AF-A0A147J6J0-F1
#
_cell.length_a   1.000
_cell.length_b   1.000
_cell.length_c   1.000
_cell.angle_alpha   90.00
_cell.angle_beta   90.00
_cell.angle_gamma   90.00
#
_symmetry.space_group_name_H-M   'P 1'
#
loop_
_entity.id
_entity.type
_entity.pdbx_description
1 polymer ?
#
loop_
_entity_poly.entity_id
_entity_poly.type
_entity_poly.pdbx_seq_one_letter_code
_entity_poly.pdbx_strand_id
1 'polypeptide(L)' 'MDEDAQQEPEQSVANRVLSTFIAAVGEEDALAEVAARLKPVLLDGDAVNEASLRQAIFGDDS' A
#
# COMPACT_ATOMS: atom_id res chain seq x y z
N MET A 1 30.43 22.60 9.02
CA MET A 1 29.21 22.97 8.28
C MET A 1 28.88 21.70 7.54
N ASP A 2 28.33 20.72 8.24
CA ASP A 2 28.27 19.36 7.74
C ASP A 2 27.08 18.70 8.42
N GLU A 3 26.13 18.31 7.58
CA GLU A 3 25.17 17.21 7.70
C GLU A 3 24.00 17.57 6.80
N ASP A 4 24.22 17.39 5.49
CA ASP A 4 23.18 17.07 4.52
C ASP A 4 22.52 15.78 5.02
N ALA A 5 21.58 15.92 5.94
CA ALA A 5 20.65 14.87 6.29
C ALA A 5 19.88 14.58 5.01
N GLN A 6 20.23 13.49 4.33
CA GLN A 6 19.45 12.94 3.24
C GLN A 6 18.03 12.70 3.78
N GLN A 7 17.15 13.66 3.54
CA GLN A 7 15.74 13.53 3.85
C GLN A 7 15.22 12.43 2.92
N GLU A 8 14.91 11.26 3.50
CA GLU A 8 14.09 10.27 2.82
C GLU A 8 12.88 11.02 2.23
N PRO A 9 12.52 10.79 0.95
CA PRO A 9 11.44 11.54 0.32
C PRO A 9 10.21 11.43 1.21
N GLU A 10 9.73 12.58 1.71
CA GLU A 10 8.60 12.59 2.62
C GLU A 10 7.43 11.90 1.93
N GLN A 11 7.10 10.69 2.39
CA GLN A 11 5.95 9.98 1.85
C GLN A 11 4.73 10.90 1.91
N SER A 12 4.06 11.05 0.77
CA SER A 12 2.80 11.79 0.69
C SER A 12 1.87 11.37 1.82
N VAL A 13 1.09 12.31 2.36
CA VAL A 13 0.09 12.04 3.41
C VAL A 13 -0.83 10.88 2.99
N ALA A 14 -1.17 10.80 1.70
CA ALA A 14 -1.94 9.69 1.14
C ALA A 14 -1.23 8.34 1.33
N ASN A 15 0.06 8.25 1.01
CA ASN A 15 0.84 7.02 1.17
C ASN A 15 0.95 6.59 2.64
N ARG A 16 1.10 7.55 3.56
CA ARG A 16 1.09 7.26 5.00
C ARG A 16 -0.25 6.70 5.45
N VAL A 17 -1.36 7.31 5.04
CA VAL A 17 -2.71 6.84 5.38
C VAL A 17 -2.97 5.44 4.80
N LEU A 18 -2.62 5.22 3.54
CA LEU A 18 -2.78 3.92 2.87
C LEU A 18 -1.89 2.84 3.51
N SER A 19 -0.67 3.18 3.90
CA SER A 19 0.23 2.25 4.61
C SER A 19 -0.35 1.83 5.95
N THR A 20 -0.85 2.79 6.74
CA THR A 20 -1.50 2.49 8.02
C THR A 20 -2.76 1.65 7.84
N PHE A 21 -3.58 1.96 6.83
CA PHE A 21 -4.77 1.18 6.50
C PHE A 21 -4.42 -0.27 6.16
N ILE A 22 -3.45 -0.48 5.25
CA ILE A 22 -3.00 -1.83 4.84
C ILE A 22 -2.44 -2.60 6.05
N ALA A 23 -1.67 -1.93 6.91
CA ALA A 23 -1.15 -2.54 8.14
C ALA A 23 -2.28 -3.01 9.05
N ALA A 24 -3.28 -2.16 9.32
CA ALA A 24 -4.43 -2.52 10.15
C ALA A 24 -5.26 -3.67 9.57
N VAL A 25 -5.49 -3.68 8.24
CA VAL A 25 -6.15 -4.81 7.57
C VAL A 25 -5.34 -6.11 7.70
N GLY A 26 -4.01 -6.01 7.70
CA GLY A 26 -3.11 -7.15 7.87
C GLY A 26 -3.04 -7.72 9.29
N GLU A 27 -3.53 -7.01 10.31
CA GLU A 27 -3.63 -7.52 11.69
C GLU A 27 -4.77 -8.54 11.84
N GLU A 28 -5.75 -8.51 10.94
CA GLU A 28 -6.79 -9.53 10.87
C GLU A 28 -6.32 -10.71 10.01
N ASP A 29 -6.12 -11.89 10.63
CA ASP A 29 -5.62 -13.10 9.95
C ASP A 29 -6.43 -13.45 8.69
N ALA A 30 -7.74 -13.24 8.71
CA ALA A 30 -8.63 -13.49 7.58
C ALA A 30 -8.40 -12.54 6.39
N LEU A 31 -7.79 -11.37 6.63
CA LEU A 31 -7.57 -10.31 5.65
C LEU A 31 -6.08 -10.09 5.35
N ALA A 32 -5.17 -10.81 6.02
CA ALA A 32 -3.73 -10.71 5.80
C ALA A 32 -3.32 -10.91 4.34
N GLU A 33 -3.96 -11.86 3.64
CA GLU A 33 -3.72 -12.09 2.20
C GLU A 33 -4.18 -10.90 1.35
N VAL A 34 -5.33 -10.30 1.68
CA VAL A 34 -5.84 -9.11 0.99
C VAL A 34 -4.91 -7.91 1.20
N ALA A 35 -4.43 -7.70 2.43
CA ALA A 35 -3.46 -6.65 2.75
C ALA A 35 -2.16 -6.81 1.95
N ALA A 36 -1.65 -8.05 1.83
CA ALA A 36 -0.46 -8.36 1.04
C ALA A 36 -0.64 -8.01 -0.45
N ARG A 37 -1.83 -8.25 -1.03
CA ARG A 37 -2.14 -7.90 -2.43
C ARG A 37 -2.40 -6.40 -2.64
N LEU A 38 -2.97 -5.71 -1.65
CA LEU A 38 -3.27 -4.28 -1.73
C LEU A 38 -2.01 -3.42 -1.68
N LYS A 39 -0.98 -3.84 -0.95
CA LYS A 39 0.28 -3.10 -0.78
C LYS A 39 0.92 -2.68 -2.12
N PRO A 40 1.22 -3.60 -3.06
CA PRO A 40 1.80 -3.22 -4.34
C PRO A 40 0.87 -2.39 -5.22
N VAL A 41 -0.45 -2.56 -5.10
CA VAL A 41 -1.44 -1.81 -5.91
C VAL A 41 -1.57 -0.36 -5.44
N LEU A 42 -1.54 -0.12 -4.13
CA LEU A 42 -1.81 1.18 -3.52
C LEU A 42 -0.56 2.01 -3.21
N LEU A 43 0.58 1.37 -2.96
CA LEU A 43 1.82 2.05 -2.54
C LEU A 43 2.92 2.02 -3.59
N ASP A 44 3.02 0.92 -4.36
CA ASP A 44 4.11 0.71 -5.31
C ASP A 44 3.69 0.93 -6.78
N GLY A 45 2.38 1.05 -7.03
CA GLY A 45 1.83 1.22 -8.37
C GLY A 45 1.91 2.67 -8.86
N ASP A 46 2.30 2.84 -10.13
CA ASP A 46 2.31 4.14 -10.83
C ASP A 46 0.91 4.78 -10.92
N ALA A 47 -0.14 3.95 -11.01
CA ALA A 47 -1.53 4.38 -11.02
C ALA A 47 -2.48 3.32 -10.43
N VAL A 48 -3.31 3.74 -9.48
CA VAL A 48 -4.39 2.93 -8.91
C VAL A 48 -5.56 2.90 -9.90
N ASN A 49 -5.97 1.72 -10.34
CA ASN A 49 -7.16 1.53 -11.18
C ASN A 49 -8.11 0.48 -10.58
N GLU A 50 -9.38 0.55 -10.97
CA GLU A 50 -10.44 -0.30 -10.41
C GLU A 50 -10.19 -1.79 -10.62
N ALA A 51 -9.68 -2.19 -11.78
CA ALA A 51 -9.42 -3.61 -12.08
C ALA A 51 -8.35 -4.19 -11.15
N SER A 52 -7.22 -3.48 -10.99
CA SER A 52 -6.14 -3.90 -10.08
C SER A 52 -6.59 -3.92 -8.61
N LEU A 53 -7.46 -2.99 -8.20
CA LEU A 53 -8.06 -2.99 -6.86
C LEU A 53 -8.99 -4.19 -6.65
N ARG A 54 -9.87 -4.48 -7.61
CA ARG A 54 -10.78 -5.64 -7.53
C ARG A 54 -9.98 -6.94 -7.44
N GLN A 55 -8.94 -7.09 -8.24
CA GLN A 55 -8.07 -8.27 -8.18
C GLN A 55 -7.39 -8.40 -6.81
N ALA A 56 -6.88 -7.30 -6.24
CA ALA A 56 -6.25 -7.33 -4.93
C ALA A 56 -7.22 -7.67 -3.78
N ILE A 57 -8.46 -7.18 -3.86
CA ILE A 57 -9.48 -7.41 -2.82
C ILE A 57 -10.07 -8.82 -2.92
N PHE A 58 -10.45 -9.25 -4.12
CA PHE A 58 -11.24 -10.46 -4.32
C PHE A 58 -10.43 -11.66 -4.82
N GLY A 59 -9.18 -11.45 -5.26
CA GLY A 59 -8.36 -12.51 -5.84
C GLY A 59 -8.94 -13.08 -7.13
N ASP A 60 -9.70 -12.28 -7.90
CA ASP A 60 -10.36 -12.72 -9.13
C ASP A 60 -9.30 -13.07 -10.18
N ASP A 61 -8.90 -14.34 -10.18
CA ASP A 61 -8.18 -15.03 -11.24
C ASP A 61 -9.16 -15.17 -12.42
N SER A 62 -8.92 -14.41 -13.49
CA SER A 62 -9.47 -14.76 -14.81
C SER A 62 -8.69 -15.94 -15.40
#